data_AF-A0A967G5A2-F1
#
_entry.id   AF-A0A967G5A2-F1
#
_cell.length_a   1.000
_cell.length_b   1.000
_cell.length_c   1.000
_cell.angle_alpha   90.00
_cell.angle_beta   90.00
_cell.angle_gamma   90.00
#
_symmetry.space_group_name_H-M   'P 1'
#
loop_
_entity.id
_entity.type
_entity.pdbx_description
1 polymer ?
#
loop_
_entity_poly.entity_id
_entity_poly.type
_entity_poly.pdbx_seq_one_letter_code
_entity_poly.pdbx_strand_id
1 'polypeptide(L)'
;MTEKGYVALKPEDQQQVTKETMEILSQIRGLVREIWDLARTAKSGHDYQKTELFLETSLNLGRLINRNPESILIAQSFGLSIRRKSLDEMAALYKETNRQEELQRVEKEIQEVNAERESFRENIKSKFGGQ
;
A
#
# COMPACT_ATOMS: atom_id res chain seq x y z
N MET A 1 -7.61 8.51 13.44
CA MET A 1 -9.04 8.61 13.05
C MET A 1 -9.51 7.25 12.54
N THR A 2 -10.70 6.80 12.93
CA THR A 2 -11.34 5.59 12.38
C THR A 2 -12.43 5.96 11.37
N GLU A 3 -12.84 5.03 10.50
CA GLU A 3 -13.92 5.25 9.55
C GLU A 3 -15.25 5.58 10.25
N LYS A 4 -15.58 4.87 11.34
CA LYS A 4 -16.79 5.18 12.14
C LYS A 4 -16.71 6.56 12.77
N GLY A 5 -15.53 6.94 13.27
CA GLY A 5 -15.29 8.28 13.81
C GLY A 5 -15.46 9.37 12.76
N TYR A 6 -15.00 9.12 11.53
CA TYR A 6 -15.18 10.03 10.39
C TYR A 6 -16.66 10.21 10.01
N VAL A 7 -17.43 9.12 9.89
CA VAL A 7 -18.86 9.17 9.53
C VAL A 7 -19.70 9.90 10.59
N ALA A 8 -19.29 9.87 11.86
CA ALA A 8 -19.99 10.55 12.95
C ALA A 8 -19.76 12.08 13.00
N LEU A 9 -18.83 12.61 12.19
CA LEU A 9 -18.54 14.05 12.12
C LEU A 9 -19.64 14.82 11.38
N LYS A 10 -19.72 16.13 11.64
CA LYS A 10 -20.52 17.06 10.84
C LYS A 10 -19.94 17.17 9.42
N PRO A 11 -20.74 17.55 8.41
CA PRO A 11 -20.27 17.65 7.03
C PRO A 11 -19.03 18.53 6.84
N GLU A 12 -18.94 19.66 7.56
CA GLU A 12 -17.80 20.59 7.47
C GLU A 12 -16.52 19.95 8.01
N ASP A 13 -16.64 19.23 9.14
CA ASP A 13 -15.53 18.49 9.75
C ASP A 13 -15.11 17.29 8.88
N GLN A 14 -16.06 16.61 8.23
CA GLN A 14 -15.77 15.55 7.26
C GLN A 14 -14.98 16.07 6.06
N GLN A 15 -15.35 17.24 5.52
CA GLN A 15 -14.62 17.87 4.42
C GLN A 15 -13.18 18.21 4.82
N GLN A 16 -13.01 18.79 6.02
CA GLN A 16 -11.68 19.12 6.54
C GLN A 16 -10.81 17.86 6.71
N VAL A 17 -11.34 16.82 7.35
CA VAL A 17 -10.61 15.54 7.53
C VAL A 17 -10.26 14.89 6.19
N THR A 18 -11.16 14.94 5.21
CA THR A 18 -10.90 14.41 3.86
C THR A 18 -9.78 15.18 3.18
N LYS A 19 -9.81 16.52 3.25
CA LYS A 19 -8.78 17.39 2.68
C LYS A 19 -7.41 17.09 3.29
N GLU A 20 -7.30 17.08 4.61
CA GLU A 20 -6.05 16.76 5.32
C GLU A 20 -5.56 15.36 4.99
N THR A 21 -6.45 14.37 4.97
CA THR A 21 -6.11 12.99 4.59
C THR A 21 -5.56 12.94 3.17
N MET A 22 -6.20 13.62 2.22
CA MET A 22 -5.77 13.65 0.83
C MET A 22 -4.43 14.36 0.64
N GLU A 23 -4.17 15.44 1.38
CA GLU A 23 -2.89 16.14 1.38
C GLU A 23 -1.77 15.23 1.88
N ILE A 24 -1.98 14.53 3.00
CA ILE A 24 -1.02 13.57 3.55
C ILE A 24 -0.79 12.41 2.56
N LEU A 25 -1.86 11.82 2.01
CA LEU A 25 -1.73 10.72 1.05
C LEU A 25 -1.04 11.16 -0.24
N SER A 26 -1.20 12.43 -0.65
CA SER A 26 -0.48 13.00 -1.79
C SER A 26 1.02 13.10 -1.53
N GLN A 27 1.42 13.59 -0.35
CA GLN A 27 2.83 13.65 0.05
C GLN A 27 3.47 12.27 0.10
N ILE A 28 2.79 11.30 0.74
CA ILE A 28 3.24 9.91 0.80
C ILE A 28 3.34 9.31 -0.61
N ARG A 29 2.40 9.60 -1.51
CA ARG A 29 2.47 9.17 -2.90
C ARG A 29 3.71 9.71 -3.61
N GLY A 30 4.08 10.96 -3.36
CA GLY A 30 5.33 11.55 -3.84
C GLY A 30 6.54 10.74 -3.37
N LEU A 31 6.64 10.52 -2.07
CA LEU A 31 7.72 9.75 -1.45
C LEU A 31 7.82 8.31 -2.00
N VAL A 32 6.69 7.61 -2.14
CA VAL A 32 6.66 6.24 -2.70
C VAL A 32 7.17 6.22 -4.15
N ARG A 33 6.80 7.22 -4.96
CA ARG A 33 7.29 7.34 -6.34
C ARG A 33 8.80 7.54 -6.37
N GLU A 34 9.33 8.43 -5.53
CA GLU A 34 10.78 8.66 -5.42
C GLU A 34 11.52 7.38 -5.01
N ILE A 35 10.99 6.62 -4.04
CA ILE A 35 11.57 5.33 -3.63
C ILE A 35 11.56 4.33 -4.79
N TRP A 36 10.48 4.26 -5.58
CA TRP A 36 10.43 3.40 -6.77
C TRP A 36 11.36 3.86 -7.88
N ASP A 37 11.59 5.16 -8.04
CA ASP A 37 12.58 5.70 -8.97
C ASP A 37 14.01 5.32 -8.57
N LEU A 38 14.31 5.39 -7.27
CA LEU A 38 15.58 4.91 -6.72
C LEU A 38 15.75 3.40 -6.91
N ALA A 39 14.71 2.60 -6.69
CA ALA A 39 14.73 1.16 -6.94
C ALA A 39 15.02 0.86 -8.43
N ARG A 40 14.35 1.56 -9.35
CA ARG A 40 14.57 1.41 -10.80
C ARG A 40 15.99 1.80 -11.21
N THR A 41 16.51 2.89 -10.64
CA THR A 41 17.88 3.35 -10.88
C THR A 41 18.90 2.31 -10.39
N ALA A 42 18.75 1.82 -9.16
CA ALA A 42 19.60 0.76 -8.61
C ALA A 42 19.55 -0.51 -9.46
N LYS A 43 18.35 -0.93 -9.89
CA LYS A 43 18.16 -2.09 -10.76
C LYS A 43 18.87 -1.93 -12.10
N SER A 44 18.78 -0.76 -12.73
CA SER A 44 19.47 -0.47 -13.99
C SER A 44 21.00 -0.51 -13.86
N GLY A 45 21.52 -0.25 -12.67
CA GLY A 45 22.94 -0.41 -12.33
C GLY A 45 23.30 -1.82 -11.83
N HIS A 46 22.39 -2.79 -11.91
CA HIS A 46 22.53 -4.15 -11.37
C HIS A 46 22.80 -4.21 -9.86
N ASP A 47 22.51 -3.14 -9.11
CA ASP A 47 22.57 -3.12 -7.65
C ASP A 47 21.26 -3.70 -7.08
N TYR A 48 21.15 -5.02 -7.17
CA TYR A 48 19.95 -5.75 -6.79
C TYR A 48 19.68 -5.70 -5.28
N GLN A 49 20.72 -5.58 -4.45
CA GLN A 49 20.57 -5.40 -3.00
C GLN A 49 19.93 -4.05 -2.68
N LYS A 50 20.39 -2.95 -3.29
CA LYS A 50 19.73 -1.65 -3.12
C LYS A 50 18.33 -1.62 -3.71
N THR A 51 18.11 -2.31 -4.83
CA THR A 51 16.78 -2.44 -5.42
C THR A 51 15.80 -3.05 -4.42
N GLU A 52 16.17 -4.19 -3.83
CA GLU A 52 15.39 -4.86 -2.79
C GLU A 52 15.12 -3.95 -1.59
N LEU A 53 16.15 -3.28 -1.07
CA LEU A 53 16.02 -2.35 0.06
C LEU A 53 14.98 -1.24 -0.21
N PHE A 54 15.00 -0.62 -1.38
CA PHE A 54 14.02 0.41 -1.74
C PHE A 54 12.60 -0.18 -1.87
N LEU A 55 12.45 -1.36 -2.46
CA LEU A 55 11.16 -2.02 -2.59
C LEU A 55 10.58 -2.42 -1.22
N GLU A 56 11.41 -2.94 -0.32
CA GLU A 56 11.06 -3.26 1.08
C GLU A 56 10.66 -2.00 1.85
N THR A 57 11.37 -0.89 1.64
CA THR A 57 11.02 0.40 2.26
C THR A 57 9.63 0.84 1.84
N SER A 58 9.31 0.78 0.55
CA SER A 58 7.96 1.07 0.05
C SER A 58 6.91 0.08 0.59
N LEU A 59 7.24 -1.21 0.67
CA LEU A 59 6.35 -2.23 1.24
C LEU A 59 6.00 -1.90 2.70
N ASN A 60 7.01 -1.58 3.51
CA ASN A 60 6.84 -1.24 4.91
C ASN A 60 6.06 0.08 5.09
N LEU A 61 6.26 1.06 4.22
CA LEU A 61 5.44 2.27 4.22
C LEU A 61 3.96 1.95 3.94
N GLY A 62 3.68 1.08 2.97
CA GLY A 62 2.34 0.57 2.71
C GLY A 62 1.72 -0.17 3.91
N ARG A 63 2.51 -1.00 4.61
CA ARG A 63 2.11 -1.67 5.86
C ARG A 63 1.79 -0.67 6.98
N LEU A 64 2.60 0.38 7.13
CA LEU A 64 2.37 1.41 8.15
C LEU A 64 1.08 2.19 7.89
N ILE A 65 0.80 2.54 6.64
CA ILE A 65 -0.44 3.25 6.26
C ILE A 65 -1.66 2.37 6.51
N ASN A 66 -1.59 1.08 6.16
CA ASN A 66 -2.67 0.11 6.36
C ASN A 66 -2.56 -0.69 7.68
N ARG A 67 -1.85 -0.18 8.69
CA ARG A 67 -1.65 -0.94 9.95
C ARG A 67 -2.94 -1.08 10.77
N ASN A 68 -3.87 -0.13 10.59
CA ASN A 68 -5.10 -0.07 11.35
C ASN A 68 -6.30 -0.40 10.43
N PRO A 69 -6.93 -1.57 10.58
CA PRO A 69 -8.08 -1.99 9.77
C PRO A 69 -9.35 -1.15 10.02
N GLU A 70 -9.37 -0.33 11.07
CA GLU A 70 -10.45 0.62 11.34
C GLU A 70 -10.18 2.02 10.78
N SER A 71 -9.00 2.27 10.20
CA SER A 71 -8.64 3.58 9.65
C SER A 71 -9.58 4.00 8.50
N ILE A 72 -9.48 5.27 8.09
CA ILE A 72 -10.31 5.78 6.99
C ILE A 72 -10.06 4.96 5.73
N LEU A 73 -11.12 4.55 5.04
CA LEU A 73 -11.07 3.59 3.92
C LEU A 73 -10.10 4.01 2.81
N ILE A 74 -9.99 5.31 2.53
CA ILE A 74 -9.07 5.82 1.49
C ILE A 74 -7.60 5.57 1.85
N ALA A 75 -7.24 5.66 3.13
CA ALA A 75 -5.88 5.36 3.60
C ALA A 75 -5.59 3.85 3.50
N GLN A 76 -6.55 3.01 3.89
CA GLN A 76 -6.43 1.54 3.75
C GLN A 76 -6.21 1.13 2.30
N SER A 77 -7.05 1.63 1.39
CA SER A 77 -6.94 1.36 -0.05
C SER A 77 -5.58 1.77 -0.61
N PHE A 78 -5.07 2.92 -0.17
CA PHE A 78 -3.77 3.43 -0.58
C PHE A 78 -2.61 2.56 -0.08
N GLY A 79 -2.62 2.18 1.20
CA GLY A 79 -1.61 1.29 1.79
C GLY A 79 -1.60 -0.10 1.13
N LEU A 80 -2.77 -0.70 0.88
CA LEU A 80 -2.89 -1.96 0.13
C LEU A 80 -2.31 -1.87 -1.28
N SER A 81 -2.52 -0.75 -1.96
CA SER A 81 -2.02 -0.54 -3.32
C SER A 81 -0.50 -0.45 -3.36
N ILE A 82 0.10 0.26 -2.40
CA ILE A 82 1.57 0.34 -2.26
C ILE A 82 2.15 -1.04 -1.99
N ARG A 83 1.61 -1.77 -0.99
CA ARG A 83 2.06 -3.12 -0.64
C ARG A 83 2.03 -4.04 -1.85
N ARG A 84 0.89 -4.09 -2.57
CA ARG A 84 0.72 -4.96 -3.73
C ARG A 84 1.76 -4.68 -4.81
N LYS A 85 1.98 -3.40 -5.14
CA LYS A 85 2.92 -2.99 -6.20
C LYS A 85 4.37 -3.28 -5.80
N SER A 86 4.77 -3.01 -4.55
CA SER A 86 6.08 -3.39 -4.05
C SER A 86 6.33 -4.89 -4.17
N LEU A 87 5.36 -5.72 -3.76
CA LEU A 87 5.49 -7.17 -3.85
C LEU A 87 5.59 -7.68 -5.29
N ASP A 88 4.85 -7.09 -6.24
CA ASP A 88 4.99 -7.43 -7.66
C ASP A 88 6.41 -7.17 -8.18
N GLU A 89 7.00 -6.01 -7.84
CA GLU A 89 8.35 -5.66 -8.25
C GLU A 89 9.41 -6.55 -7.55
N MET A 90 9.20 -6.90 -6.28
CA MET A 90 10.07 -7.85 -5.56
C MET A 90 10.02 -9.24 -6.18
N ALA A 91 8.83 -9.74 -6.52
CA ALA A 91 8.69 -11.03 -7.22
C ALA A 91 9.43 -11.03 -8.56
N ALA A 92 9.31 -9.95 -9.34
CA ALA A 92 10.03 -9.80 -10.59
C ALA A 92 11.55 -9.78 -10.39
N LEU A 93 12.03 -9.06 -9.37
CA LEU A 93 13.44 -9.04 -8.98
C LEU A 93 13.95 -10.44 -8.60
N TYR A 94 13.26 -11.14 -7.71
CA TYR A 94 13.68 -12.46 -7.24
C TYR A 94 13.65 -13.52 -8.33
N LYS A 95 12.71 -13.42 -9.27
CA LYS A 95 12.69 -14.24 -10.48
C LYS A 95 13.90 -13.96 -11.38
N GLU A 96 14.25 -12.70 -11.58
CA GLU A 96 15.43 -12.28 -12.37
C GLU A 96 16.75 -12.75 -11.75
N THR A 97 16.85 -12.71 -10.42
CA THR A 97 18.07 -13.09 -9.68
C THR A 97 18.09 -14.55 -9.21
N ASN A 98 17.15 -15.40 -9.67
CA ASN A 98 17.01 -16.81 -9.27
C ASN A 98 16.94 -17.06 -7.74
N ARG A 99 16.31 -16.16 -6.99
CA ARG A 99 16.11 -16.25 -5.53
C ARG A 99 14.79 -16.93 -5.20
N GLN A 100 14.76 -18.26 -5.36
CA GLN A 100 13.52 -19.05 -5.30
C GLN A 100 12.82 -19.03 -3.93
N GLU A 101 13.57 -19.04 -2.84
CA GLU A 101 12.98 -19.02 -1.48
C GLU A 101 12.29 -17.67 -1.21
N GLU A 102 12.92 -16.56 -1.57
CA GLU A 102 12.36 -15.23 -1.46
C GLU A 102 11.14 -15.05 -2.36
N LEU A 103 11.19 -15.58 -3.58
CA LEU A 103 10.06 -15.55 -4.51
C LEU A 103 8.83 -16.23 -3.88
N GLN A 104 8.99 -17.43 -3.32
CA GLN A 104 7.89 -18.15 -2.64
C GLN A 104 7.33 -17.35 -1.45
N ARG A 105 8.20 -16.70 -0.66
CA ARG A 105 7.75 -15.84 0.45
C ARG A 105 6.93 -14.66 -0.05
N VAL A 106 7.40 -13.96 -1.09
CA VAL A 106 6.67 -12.83 -1.67
C VAL A 106 5.36 -13.27 -2.31
N GLU A 107 5.31 -14.40 -3.02
CA GLU A 107 4.07 -14.92 -3.60
C GLU A 107 3.01 -15.22 -2.54
N LYS A 108 3.42 -15.76 -1.38
CA LYS A 108 2.53 -15.93 -0.23
C LYS A 108 2.01 -14.59 0.28
N GLU A 109 2.88 -13.60 0.47
CA GLU A 109 2.46 -12.26 0.90
C GLU A 109 1.51 -11.59 -0.12
N ILE A 110 1.71 -11.83 -1.43
CA ILE A 110 0.80 -11.36 -2.48
C ILE A 110 -0.60 -11.95 -2.30
N GLN A 111 -0.69 -13.25 -1.98
CA GLN A 111 -1.97 -13.89 -1.70
C GLN A 111 -2.66 -13.28 -0.48
N GLU A 112 -1.91 -13.03 0.60
CA GLU A 112 -2.42 -12.37 1.80
C GLU A 112 -2.95 -10.95 1.50
N VAL A 113 -2.17 -10.13 0.77
CA VAL A 113 -2.62 -8.79 0.34
C VAL A 113 -3.85 -8.85 -0.57
N ASN A 114 -3.94 -9.83 -1.46
CA ASN A 114 -5.13 -9.99 -2.31
C ASN A 114 -6.36 -10.37 -1.49
N ALA A 115 -6.23 -11.27 -0.50
CA ALA A 115 -7.31 -11.59 0.43
C ALA A 115 -7.76 -10.37 1.24
N GLU A 116 -6.81 -9.56 1.74
CA GLU A 116 -7.12 -8.29 2.41
C GLU A 116 -7.87 -7.31 1.48
N ARG A 117 -7.48 -7.22 0.20
CA ARG A 117 -8.15 -6.37 -0.79
C ARG A 117 -9.58 -6.83 -1.08
N GLU A 118 -9.84 -8.13 -1.14
CA GLU A 118 -11.20 -8.65 -1.29
C GLU A 118 -12.04 -8.35 -0.06
N SER A 119 -11.53 -8.63 1.15
CA SER A 119 -12.22 -8.27 2.40
C SER A 119 -12.53 -6.78 2.49
N PHE A 120 -11.59 -5.93 2.07
CA PHE A 120 -11.79 -4.48 1.98
C PHE A 120 -12.89 -4.11 0.99
N ARG A 121 -12.93 -4.73 -0.20
CA ARG A 121 -13.99 -4.52 -1.20
C ARG A 121 -15.36 -4.93 -0.67
N GLU A 122 -15.45 -6.07 0.01
CA GLU A 122 -16.69 -6.54 0.65
C GLU A 122 -17.16 -5.59 1.75
N ASN A 123 -16.24 -5.05 2.55
CA ASN A 123 -16.52 -4.05 3.58
C ASN A 123 -17.08 -2.74 2.98
N ILE A 124 -16.51 -2.28 1.86
CA ILE A 124 -17.07 -1.13 1.13
C ILE A 124 -18.47 -1.43 0.60
N LYS A 125 -18.66 -2.59 -0.04
CA LYS A 125 -19.97 -2.99 -0.58
C LYS A 125 -21.03 -3.10 0.52
N SER A 126 -20.72 -3.66 1.69
CA SER A 126 -21.68 -3.75 2.79
C SER A 126 -22.01 -2.40 3.41
N LYS A 127 -21.06 -1.46 3.42
CA LYS A 127 -21.27 -0.10 3.97
C LYS A 127 -21.98 0.86 3.03
N PHE A 128 -21.78 0.73 1.71
CA PHE A 128 -22.25 1.72 0.72
C PHE A 128 -23.09 1.14 -0.42
N GLY A 129 -23.15 -0.19 -0.55
CA GLY A 129 -23.86 -0.90 -1.63
C GLY A 129 -25.25 -1.40 -1.27
N GLY A 130 -25.78 -1.05 -0.10
CA GLY A 130 -27.18 -1.26 0.27
C GLY A 130 -28.03 -0.03 -0.08
N GLN A 131 -28.45 0.05 -1.34
CA GLN A 131 -29.61 0.82 -1.79
C GLN A 131 -30.57 -0.13 -2.51
#